data_AF-A0A2Z6MN37-F1
#
_entry.id   AF-A0A2Z6MN37-F1
#
_cell.length_a   1.000
_cell.length_b   1.000
_cell.length_c   1.000
_cell.angle_alpha   90.00
_cell.angle_beta   90.00
_cell.angle_gamma   90.00
#
_symmetry.space_group_name_H-M   'P 1'
#
loop_
_entity.id
_entity.type
_entity.pdbx_description
1 polymer ?
#
loop_
_entity_poly.entity_id
_entity_poly.type
_entity_poly.pdbx_seq_one_letter_code
_entity_poly.pdbx_strand_id
1 'polypeptide(L)' 'MKAKIEDLTEGIESLELKGEMVGLSELEMVVRNDKFNHLWLLLKSKEGVEFQKSRSRWLREGDANTKYFHAEANSTVE' A
#
# COMPACT_ATOMS: atom_id res chain seq x y z
N MET A 1 -0.81 -1.07 10.47
CA MET A 1 -1.19 -1.32 9.05
C MET A 1 -0.69 -2.68 8.57
N LYS A 2 0.62 -2.97 8.58
CA LYS A 2 1.16 -4.28 8.13
C LYS A 2 0.56 -5.48 8.89
N ALA A 3 0.63 -5.50 10.22
CA ALA A 3 0.06 -6.57 11.04
C ALA A 3 -1.46 -6.75 10.85
N LYS A 4 -2.19 -5.66 10.54
CA LYS A 4 -3.64 -5.74 10.29
C LYS A 4 -3.96 -6.31 8.91
N ILE A 5 -3.13 -6.00 7.91
CA ILE A 5 -3.21 -6.61 6.58
C ILE A 5 -2.97 -8.11 6.69
N GLU A 6 -1.94 -8.52 7.44
CA GLU A 6 -1.60 -9.93 7.67
C GLU A 6 -2.74 -10.70 8.36
N ASP A 7 -3.28 -10.17 9.47
CA ASP A 7 -4.46 -10.71 10.16
C ASP A 7 -5.70 -10.85 9.25
N LEU A 8 -5.96 -9.86 8.39
CA LEU A 8 -7.07 -9.92 7.43
C LEU A 8 -6.83 -10.97 6.34
N THR A 9 -5.60 -11.06 5.82
CA THR A 9 -5.22 -12.06 4.82
C THR A 9 -5.36 -13.48 5.38
N GLU A 10 -4.78 -13.76 6.54
CA GLU A 10 -4.89 -15.07 7.21
C GLU A 10 -6.36 -15.45 7.48
N GLY A 11 -7.15 -14.47 7.96
CA GLY A 11 -8.58 -14.69 8.20
C GLY A 11 -9.39 -14.95 6.93
N ILE A 12 -9.01 -14.36 5.79
CA ILE A 12 -9.63 -14.63 4.49
C ILE A 12 -9.23 -16.03 4.01
N GLU A 13 -7.94 -16.37 4.05
CA GLU A 13 -7.42 -17.67 3.63
C GLU A 13 -8.08 -18.82 4.41
N SER A 14 -8.26 -18.66 5.72
CA SER A 14 -8.98 -19.63 6.54
C SER A 14 -10.43 -19.85 6.08
N LEU A 15 -11.13 -18.77 5.68
CA LEU A 15 -12.50 -18.86 5.19
C LEU A 15 -12.57 -19.43 3.76
N GLU A 16 -11.61 -19.13 2.88
CA GLU A 16 -11.52 -19.74 1.55
C GLU A 16 -11.32 -21.26 1.66
N LEU A 17 -10.36 -21.70 2.47
CA LEU A 17 -10.10 -23.13 2.73
C LEU A 17 -11.33 -23.84 3.29
N LYS A 18 -12.03 -23.21 4.25
CA LYS A 18 -13.29 -23.75 4.77
C LYS A 18 -14.35 -23.85 3.66
N GLY A 19 -14.47 -22.82 2.83
CA GLY A 19 -15.41 -22.77 1.71
C GLY A 19 -15.18 -23.89 0.69
N GLU A 20 -13.92 -24.19 0.39
CA GLU A 20 -13.54 -25.30 -0.51
C GLU A 20 -13.85 -26.68 0.09
N MET A 21 -13.65 -26.85 1.39
CA MET A 21 -13.83 -28.15 2.05
C MET A 21 -15.31 -28.48 2.34
N VAL A 22 -16.03 -27.54 2.93
CA VAL A 22 -17.38 -27.80 3.50
C VAL A 22 -18.42 -26.76 3.10
N GLY A 23 -18.03 -25.75 2.32
CA GLY A 23 -18.88 -24.59 2.05
C GLY A 23 -18.89 -23.56 3.18
N LEU A 24 -19.35 -22.36 2.86
CA LEU A 24 -19.55 -21.28 3.83
C LEU A 24 -21.02 -21.06 4.10
N SER A 25 -21.35 -20.74 5.35
CA SER A 25 -22.65 -20.18 5.68
C SER A 25 -22.80 -18.76 5.14
N GLU A 26 -24.04 -18.27 5.02
CA GLU A 26 -24.32 -16.91 4.57
C GLU A 26 -23.63 -15.85 5.44
N LEU A 27 -23.61 -16.05 6.77
CA LEU A 27 -22.90 -15.17 7.68
C LEU A 27 -21.39 -15.14 7.41
N GLU A 28 -20.79 -16.30 7.13
CA GLU A 28 -19.36 -16.38 6.83
C GLU A 28 -19.01 -15.76 5.49
N MET A 29 -19.88 -15.88 4.49
CA MET A 29 -19.74 -15.17 3.22
C MET A 29 -19.76 -13.65 3.43
N VAL A 30 -20.65 -13.14 4.29
CA VAL A 30 -20.70 -11.72 4.64
C VAL A 30 -19.43 -11.29 5.37
N VAL A 31 -18.96 -12.07 6.35
CA VAL A 31 -17.71 -11.79 7.08
C VAL A 31 -16.50 -11.78 6.15
N ARG A 32 -16.40 -12.75 5.25
CA ARG A 32 -15.35 -12.81 4.22
C ARG A 32 -15.38 -11.54 3.36
N ASN A 33 -16.54 -11.14 2.87
CA ASN A 33 -16.69 -9.94 2.05
C ASN A 33 -16.26 -8.67 2.80
N ASP A 34 -16.65 -8.54 4.07
CA ASP A 34 -16.24 -7.41 4.90
C ASP A 34 -14.72 -7.37 5.12
N LYS A 35 -14.09 -8.53 5.37
CA LYS A 35 -12.62 -8.64 5.48
C LYS A 35 -11.93 -8.21 4.18
N PHE A 36 -12.44 -8.62 3.01
CA PHE A 36 -11.90 -8.18 1.72
C PHE A 36 -12.03 -6.67 1.52
N ASN A 37 -13.18 -6.09 1.83
CA ASN A 37 -13.39 -4.64 1.74
C ASN A 37 -12.42 -3.88 2.65
N HIS A 38 -12.24 -4.35 3.88
CA HIS A 38 -11.29 -3.73 4.81
C HIS A 38 -9.85 -3.87 4.33
N LEU A 39 -9.46 -5.06 3.86
CA LEU A 39 -8.13 -5.30 3.29
C LEU A 39 -7.86 -4.36 2.12
N TRP A 40 -8.82 -4.22 1.20
CA TRP A 40 -8.73 -3.31 0.06
C TRP A 40 -8.49 -1.86 0.51
N LEU A 41 -9.29 -1.35 1.45
CA LEU A 41 -9.15 0.00 1.98
C LEU A 41 -7.77 0.24 2.60
N LEU A 42 -7.25 -0.73 3.38
CA LEU A 42 -5.93 -0.63 3.98
C LEU A 42 -4.81 -0.62 2.92
N LEU A 43 -4.93 -1.44 1.87
CA LEU A 43 -3.95 -1.47 0.78
C LEU A 43 -3.94 -0.16 0.00
N LYS A 44 -5.12 0.41 -0.31
CA LYS A 44 -5.23 1.73 -0.96
C LYS A 44 -4.67 2.85 -0.09
N SER A 45 -4.93 2.81 1.22
CA SER A 45 -4.35 3.77 2.17
C SER A 45 -2.82 3.67 2.21
N LYS A 46 -2.28 2.45 2.27
CA LYS A 46 -0.82 2.19 2.25
C LYS A 46 -0.18 2.78 0.99
N GLU A 47 -0.76 2.50 -0.18
CA GLU A 47 -0.29 3.02 -1.46
C GLU A 47 -0.28 4.56 -1.47
N GLY A 48 -1.36 5.19 -1.00
CA GLY A 48 -1.45 6.65 -0.89
C GLY A 48 -0.36 7.24 0.00
N VAL A 49 -0.08 6.62 1.15
CA VAL A 49 0.99 7.05 2.06
C VAL A 49 2.37 6.92 1.40
N GLU A 50 2.65 5.82 0.71
CA GLU A 50 3.95 5.63 0.03
C GLU A 50 4.13 6.59 -1.16
N PHE A 51 3.05 6.91 -1.87
CA PHE A 51 3.05 7.96 -2.89
C PHE A 51 3.35 9.33 -2.29
N GLN A 52 2.68 9.72 -1.20
CA GLN A 52 2.93 10.99 -0.50
C GLN A 52 4.38 11.08 0.00
N LYS A 53 4.92 10.01 0.59
CA LYS A 53 6.33 9.96 1.02
C LYS A 53 7.28 10.16 -0.14
N SER A 54 7.03 9.50 -1.26
CA SER A 54 7.86 9.63 -2.47
C SER A 54 7.82 11.05 -3.02
N ARG A 55 6.64 11.66 -3.10
CA ARG A 55 6.47 13.06 -3.51
C ARG A 55 7.16 14.03 -2.55
N SER A 56 7.03 13.81 -1.25
CA SER A 56 7.70 14.64 -0.24
C SER A 56 9.21 14.54 -0.32
N ARG A 57 9.77 13.35 -0.57
CA ARG A 57 11.21 13.17 -0.82
C ARG A 57 11.66 13.93 -2.06
N TRP A 58 10.94 13.78 -3.17
CA TRP A 58 11.24 14.49 -4.42
C TRP A 58 11.23 16.02 -4.23
N LEU A 59 10.22 16.56 -3.55
CA LEU A 59 10.17 18.01 -3.26
C LEU A 59 11.30 18.50 -2.35
N ARG A 60 11.78 17.66 -1.43
CA ARG A 60 12.85 18.02 -0.49
C ARG A 60 14.24 17.88 -1.09
N GLU A 61 14.47 16.82 -1.84
CA GLU A 61 15.80 16.40 -2.30
C GLU A 61 16.06 16.77 -3.76
N GLY A 62 15.02 17.19 -4.49
CA GLY A 62 15.04 17.39 -5.93
C GLY A 62 15.02 16.07 -6.70
N ASP A 63 15.07 16.14 -8.02
CA ASP A 63 15.49 15.02 -8.86
C ASP A 63 16.99 15.13 -9.21
N ALA A 64 17.54 14.08 -9.84
CA ALA A 64 18.90 14.10 -10.37
C ALA A 64 19.14 15.28 -11.32
N ASN A 65 18.09 15.74 -12.00
CA ASN A 65 18.11 16.89 -12.91
C ASN A 65 18.36 18.20 -12.16
N THR A 66 17.68 18.41 -11.03
CA THR A 66 17.82 19.59 -10.18
C THR A 66 19.24 19.69 -9.63
N LYS A 67 19.82 18.57 -9.18
CA LYS A 67 21.25 18.52 -8.80
C LYS A 67 22.18 18.84 -9.97
N TYR A 68 21.93 18.29 -11.15
CA TYR A 68 22.72 18.56 -12.36
C TYR A 68 22.68 20.04 -12.74
N PHE A 69 21.49 20.65 -12.82
CA PHE A 69 21.33 22.07 -13.16
C PHE A 69 21.93 23.00 -12.11
N HIS A 70 21.82 22.70 -10.83
CA HIS A 70 22.50 23.48 -9.78
C HIS A 70 24.03 23.33 -9.84
N ALA A 71 24.55 22.15 -10.17
CA ALA A 71 25.98 21.95 -10.34
C ALA A 71 26.53 22.72 -11.55
N GLU A 72 25.85 22.64 -12.69
CA GLU A 72 26.22 23.33 -13.94
C GLU A 72 26.13 24.85 -13.81
N ALA A 73 25.08 25.36 -13.15
CA ALA A 73 24.92 26.80 -12.91
C ALA A 73 26.02 27.34 -11.98
N ASN A 74 26.46 26.56 -10.99
CA ASN A 74 27.52 26.96 -10.08
C ASN A 74 28.92 26.82 -10.68
N SER A 75 29.14 25.91 -11.64
CA SER A 75 30.44 25.77 -12.34
C SER A 75 30.67 26.85 -13.41
N THR A 76 29.67 27.67 -13.71
CA THR A 76 29.78 28.76 -14.70
C THR A 76 30.12 30.11 -14.04
N VAL A 77 30.33 30.15 -12.72
CA VAL A 77 30.60 31.39 -11.94
C VAL A 77 32.04 31.45 -11.37
N GLU A 78 32.93 30.54 -11.77
CA GLU A 78 34.39 30.64 -11.52
C GLU A 78 35.15 30.87 -12.83
#